data_AF-A0A7E4UXD5-F1
#
_entry.id   AF-A0A7E4UXD5-F1
#
_cell.length_a   1.000
_cell.length_b   1.000
_cell.length_c   1.000
_cell.angle_alpha   90.00
_cell.angle_beta   90.00
_cell.angle_gamma   90.00
#
_symmetry.space_group_name_H-M   'P 1'
#
loop_
_entity.id
_entity.type
_entity.pdbx_description
1 polymer ?
#
loop_
_entity_poly.entity_id
_entity_poly.type
_entity_poly.pdbx_seq_one_letter_code
_entity_poly.pdbx_strand_id
1 'polypeptide(L)'
;MGIVIKDDDSHRPIKCREMAIPSTVAQKWTTTMTKFALIYVLLINLITSPLAMAGQCYSCAGTCHREPCNCQMGSCEADYCFIERKPDEIPGSWRITKGCLKRPSRTRSGCDFDNSSNHIQCVCAGDFCNEAIYMYTQIRRNVTCKMCPERDPECSDTCQGQWCHEDAVTGATGCGYGPPSLPFFYKGPELLYHRNKLCVTLSRGNNAKPWKYCICNTHLCNDPTQRIHYAHDHGGNVRAAVDSDGSVTRSRSVSHNRIADRLPLHKCVSCDTTSQADTMTSACKQNHCHGHFCTLATKRFVKAGNTAMRYGLQSIIHEQQGCINVTDTHKIQLGCSHKWMNNEEEELFCACSGALCNSDLGSASRSTASRLLPNVFQTVFSILSFRVLLNFAF
;
A
#
# COMPACT_ATOMS: atom_id res chain seq x y z
N MET A 1 92.45 5.97 45.68
CA MET A 1 91.52 4.84 45.46
C MET A 1 91.08 4.95 44.01
N GLY A 2 91.73 4.32 43.03
CA GLY A 2 91.71 2.87 42.77
C GLY A 2 90.30 2.50 42.29
N ILE A 3 90.02 2.21 41.02
CA ILE A 3 90.56 1.12 40.19
C ILE A 3 90.35 1.43 38.69
N VAL A 4 91.34 1.03 37.88
CA VAL A 4 91.35 0.91 36.40
C VAL A 4 90.72 -0.44 36.01
N ILE A 5 90.08 -0.54 34.84
CA ILE A 5 90.05 -1.68 33.87
C ILE A 5 88.93 -1.33 32.85
N LYS A 6 89.15 -1.07 31.55
CA LYS A 6 89.78 -1.79 30.40
C LYS A 6 88.66 -2.11 29.39
N ASP A 7 88.81 -1.58 28.18
CA ASP A 7 88.02 -1.93 27.00
C ASP A 7 88.08 -3.42 26.70
N ASP A 8 86.98 -3.98 26.20
CA ASP A 8 87.03 -5.20 25.39
C ASP A 8 85.96 -5.18 24.29
N ASP A 9 86.48 -5.37 23.07
CA ASP A 9 85.80 -5.55 21.81
C ASP A 9 84.82 -6.75 21.85
N SER A 10 83.60 -6.56 21.34
CA SER A 10 82.82 -7.60 20.63
C SER A 10 81.35 -7.18 20.49
N HIS A 11 81.01 -6.53 19.38
CA HIS A 11 79.64 -6.53 18.85
C HIS A 11 79.62 -7.24 17.51
N ARG A 12 79.40 -8.55 17.53
CA ARG A 12 78.99 -9.31 16.35
C ARG A 12 77.49 -9.11 16.11
N PRO A 13 77.05 -8.84 14.87
CA PRO A 13 75.63 -8.82 14.55
C PRO A 13 75.06 -10.24 14.61
N ILE A 14 73.99 -10.43 15.38
CA ILE A 14 73.17 -11.65 15.37
C ILE A 14 72.46 -11.68 14.01
N LYS A 15 72.97 -12.48 13.07
CA LYS A 15 72.24 -12.84 11.85
C LYS A 15 71.06 -13.74 12.25
N CYS A 16 69.85 -13.18 12.23
CA CYS A 16 68.63 -13.97 12.18
C CYS A 16 68.68 -14.82 10.91
N ARG A 17 68.82 -16.13 11.09
CA ARG A 17 68.79 -17.12 10.02
C ARG A 17 67.33 -17.23 9.57
N GLU A 18 66.98 -16.59 8.45
CA GLU A 18 65.72 -16.82 7.77
C GLU A 18 65.58 -18.31 7.47
N MET A 19 64.69 -18.98 8.21
CA MET A 19 64.20 -20.30 7.83
C MET A 19 63.30 -20.10 6.61
N ALA A 20 63.89 -20.27 5.43
CA ALA A 20 63.17 -20.35 4.17
C ALA A 20 62.23 -21.56 4.23
N ILE A 21 60.95 -21.30 4.49
CA ILE A 21 59.89 -22.30 4.36
C ILE A 21 59.84 -22.70 2.88
N PRO A 22 59.91 -24.01 2.55
CA PRO A 22 59.89 -24.45 1.16
C PRO A 22 58.61 -23.98 0.46
N SER A 23 58.79 -23.16 -0.58
CA SER A 23 57.75 -22.45 -1.34
C SER A 23 56.69 -23.37 -1.96
N THR A 24 57.01 -24.66 -2.11
CA THR A 24 56.11 -25.67 -2.68
C THR A 24 55.01 -26.12 -1.73
N VAL A 25 55.21 -26.00 -0.41
CA VAL A 25 54.18 -26.34 0.58
C VAL A 25 53.16 -25.20 0.69
N ALA A 26 53.63 -23.96 0.79
CA ALA A 26 52.75 -22.78 0.93
C ALA A 26 51.75 -22.63 -0.23
N GLN A 27 52.14 -22.99 -1.46
CA GLN A 27 51.31 -22.86 -2.66
C GLN A 27 50.15 -23.89 -2.73
N LYS A 28 50.28 -25.02 -2.02
CA LYS A 28 49.25 -26.07 -2.00
C LYS A 28 48.15 -25.81 -0.95
N TRP A 29 48.47 -25.04 0.09
CA TRP A 29 47.50 -24.64 1.13
C TRP A 29 46.61 -23.46 0.69
N THR A 30 47.13 -22.55 -0.14
CA THR A 30 46.35 -21.39 -0.63
C THR A 30 45.27 -21.78 -1.64
N THR A 31 45.54 -22.78 -2.49
CA THR A 31 44.58 -23.29 -3.49
C THR A 31 43.46 -24.14 -2.91
N THR A 32 43.69 -24.79 -1.75
CA THR A 32 42.63 -25.52 -1.04
C THR A 32 41.75 -24.58 -0.23
N MET A 33 42.33 -23.61 0.49
CA MET A 33 41.57 -22.61 1.28
C MET A 33 40.66 -21.72 0.42
N THR A 34 41.09 -21.33 -0.78
CA THR A 34 40.26 -20.54 -1.72
C THR A 34 39.05 -21.32 -2.24
N LYS A 35 39.19 -22.62 -2.49
CA LYS A 35 38.05 -23.48 -2.88
C LYS A 35 37.02 -23.62 -1.76
N PHE A 36 37.47 -23.78 -0.51
CA PHE A 36 36.57 -23.83 0.64
C PHE A 36 35.83 -22.49 0.87
N ALA A 37 36.51 -21.35 0.72
CA ALA A 37 35.88 -20.04 0.84
C ALA A 37 34.79 -19.81 -0.23
N LEU A 38 35.04 -20.23 -1.47
CA LEU A 38 34.09 -20.07 -2.58
C LEU A 38 32.83 -20.95 -2.40
N ILE A 39 33.02 -22.19 -1.92
CA ILE A 39 31.91 -23.08 -1.55
C ILE A 39 31.11 -22.52 -0.38
N TYR A 40 31.78 -21.94 0.63
CA TYR A 40 31.12 -21.34 1.79
C TYR A 40 30.29 -20.10 1.40
N VAL A 41 30.79 -19.25 0.52
CA VAL A 41 30.04 -18.09 -0.02
C VAL A 41 28.84 -18.55 -0.86
N LEU A 42 28.99 -19.59 -1.69
CA LEU A 42 27.87 -20.17 -2.44
C LEU A 42 26.80 -20.76 -1.52
N LEU A 43 27.19 -21.49 -0.48
CA LEU A 43 26.28 -22.05 0.51
C LEU A 43 25.56 -20.98 1.33
N ILE A 44 26.26 -19.93 1.76
CA ILE A 44 25.61 -18.79 2.44
C ILE A 44 24.57 -18.16 1.52
N ASN A 45 24.89 -17.88 0.26
CA ASN A 45 23.92 -17.29 -0.67
C ASN A 45 22.71 -18.22 -0.94
N LEU A 46 22.91 -19.54 -0.93
CA LEU A 46 21.83 -20.53 -1.09
C LEU A 46 20.95 -20.66 0.16
N ILE A 47 21.51 -20.44 1.35
CA ILE A 47 20.78 -20.49 2.63
C ILE A 47 20.10 -19.14 2.94
N THR A 48 20.72 -18.03 2.53
CA THR A 48 20.18 -16.67 2.74
C THR A 48 19.26 -16.22 1.62
N SER A 49 19.16 -16.94 0.50
CA SER A 49 18.06 -16.71 -0.43
C SER A 49 16.77 -17.01 0.34
N PRO A 50 15.90 -16.01 0.56
CA PRO A 50 14.62 -16.31 1.17
C PRO A 50 13.93 -17.27 0.23
N LEU A 51 13.77 -18.53 0.64
CA LEU A 51 12.63 -19.30 0.15
C LEU A 51 11.43 -18.47 0.60
N ALA A 52 10.97 -17.60 -0.29
CA ALA A 52 9.70 -16.95 -0.14
C ALA A 52 8.70 -18.10 -0.14
N MET A 53 8.34 -18.55 1.06
CA MET A 53 7.21 -19.45 1.25
C MET A 53 6.00 -18.61 0.88
N ALA A 54 5.69 -18.63 -0.41
CA ALA A 54 4.53 -17.97 -0.90
C ALA A 54 3.33 -18.74 -0.35
N GLY A 55 2.54 -18.06 0.47
CA GLY A 55 1.39 -18.66 1.12
C GLY A 55 0.37 -19.13 0.09
N GLN A 56 -0.26 -20.26 0.36
CA GLN A 56 -1.42 -20.69 -0.43
C GLN A 56 -2.69 -20.07 0.13
N CYS A 57 -3.61 -19.62 -0.72
CA CYS A 57 -4.90 -19.08 -0.30
C CYS A 57 -6.04 -19.84 -0.95
N TYR A 58 -7.19 -19.94 -0.29
CA TYR A 58 -8.42 -20.32 -0.97
C TYR A 58 -8.82 -19.22 -1.96
N SER A 59 -9.26 -19.62 -3.15
CA SER A 59 -9.76 -18.73 -4.19
C SER A 59 -11.12 -19.22 -4.64
N CYS A 60 -12.18 -18.42 -4.54
CA CYS A 60 -13.52 -18.77 -5.01
C CYS A 60 -14.51 -17.62 -4.81
N ALA A 61 -15.61 -17.65 -5.56
CA ALA A 61 -16.80 -16.87 -5.27
C ALA A 61 -18.00 -17.79 -5.04
N GLY A 62 -18.95 -17.34 -4.24
CA GLY A 62 -20.22 -18.03 -4.05
C GLY A 62 -21.26 -17.13 -3.40
N THR A 63 -22.52 -17.50 -3.56
CA THR A 63 -23.66 -16.85 -2.90
C THR A 63 -24.18 -17.74 -1.79
N CYS A 64 -24.57 -17.12 -0.68
CA CYS A 64 -25.08 -17.79 0.50
C CYS A 64 -26.37 -17.16 1.00
N HIS A 65 -27.22 -18.00 1.60
CA HIS A 65 -28.41 -17.55 2.31
C HIS A 65 -28.32 -17.70 3.84
N ARG A 66 -27.42 -18.56 4.36
CA ARG A 66 -27.25 -18.82 5.80
C ARG A 66 -25.79 -19.21 6.12
N GLU A 67 -25.35 -18.98 7.36
CA GLU A 67 -24.02 -19.38 7.85
C GLU A 67 -23.99 -20.86 8.28
N PRO A 68 -22.84 -21.56 8.19
CA PRO A 68 -21.55 -21.09 7.70
C PRO A 68 -21.48 -21.03 6.17
N CYS A 69 -20.95 -19.92 5.66
CA CYS A 69 -20.69 -19.73 4.24
C CYS A 69 -19.29 -20.16 3.86
N ASN A 70 -19.19 -21.19 3.03
CA ASN A 70 -17.90 -21.58 2.47
C ASN A 70 -18.04 -21.81 0.97
N CYS A 71 -17.13 -21.24 0.19
CA CYS A 71 -16.89 -21.64 -1.18
C CYS A 71 -15.54 -22.38 -1.20
N GLN A 72 -15.46 -23.49 -1.91
CA GLN A 72 -14.23 -24.24 -2.11
C GLN A 72 -14.09 -24.53 -3.60
N MET A 73 -13.44 -23.65 -4.36
CA MET A 73 -13.03 -23.96 -5.74
C MET A 73 -11.76 -23.21 -6.16
N GLY A 74 -10.60 -23.76 -5.79
CA GLY A 74 -9.30 -23.34 -6.29
C GLY A 74 -8.39 -22.75 -5.23
N SER A 75 -7.11 -22.63 -5.59
CA SER A 75 -6.09 -21.96 -4.80
C SER A 75 -5.35 -20.94 -5.66
N CYS A 76 -4.72 -19.99 -4.98
CA CYS A 76 -3.78 -19.04 -5.56
C CYS A 76 -2.60 -18.83 -4.59
N GLU A 77 -1.49 -18.30 -5.08
CA GLU A 77 -0.25 -18.15 -4.33
C GLU A 77 0.04 -16.66 -4.06
N ALA A 78 0.14 -16.27 -2.79
CA ALA A 78 0.45 -14.90 -2.38
C ALA A 78 0.92 -14.81 -0.91
N ASP A 79 1.55 -13.68 -0.56
CA ASP A 79 1.94 -13.40 0.83
C ASP A 79 0.73 -13.17 1.76
N TYR A 80 -0.41 -12.73 1.20
CA TYR A 80 -1.63 -12.47 1.94
C TYR A 80 -2.85 -13.07 1.23
N CYS A 81 -3.79 -13.53 2.03
CA CYS A 81 -5.11 -13.99 1.59
C CYS A 81 -6.18 -13.00 2.01
N PHE A 82 -7.29 -12.97 1.27
CA PHE A 82 -8.49 -12.25 1.68
C PHE A 82 -9.73 -13.14 1.66
N ILE A 83 -10.70 -12.77 2.49
CA ILE A 83 -12.09 -13.24 2.42
C ILE A 83 -12.99 -12.03 2.61
N GLU A 84 -13.99 -11.88 1.76
CA GLU A 84 -14.88 -10.73 1.71
C GLU A 84 -16.33 -11.21 1.62
N ARG A 85 -17.19 -10.63 2.46
CA ARG A 85 -18.64 -10.86 2.50
C ARG A 85 -19.33 -9.55 2.19
N LYS A 86 -20.15 -9.53 1.14
CA LYS A 86 -20.93 -8.37 0.70
C LYS A 86 -22.41 -8.75 0.58
N PRO A 87 -23.35 -7.82 0.83
CA PRO A 87 -24.74 -8.06 0.49
C PRO A 87 -24.88 -8.28 -1.03
N ASP A 88 -25.70 -9.25 -1.41
CA ASP A 88 -26.04 -9.52 -2.80
C ASP A 88 -27.29 -8.69 -3.22
N GLU A 89 -27.66 -8.73 -4.50
CA GLU A 89 -28.86 -8.04 -5.00
C GLU A 89 -30.14 -8.58 -4.33
N ILE A 90 -30.14 -9.86 -3.95
CA ILE A 90 -31.25 -10.52 -3.27
C ILE A 90 -31.18 -10.24 -1.76
N PRO A 91 -32.21 -9.62 -1.15
CA PRO A 91 -32.24 -9.37 0.28
C PRO A 91 -32.06 -10.66 1.11
N GLY A 92 -31.21 -10.60 2.13
CA GLY A 92 -30.88 -11.77 2.96
C GLY A 92 -29.89 -12.75 2.32
N SER A 93 -29.45 -12.47 1.09
CA SER A 93 -28.37 -13.19 0.42
C SER A 93 -27.05 -12.45 0.54
N TRP A 94 -25.96 -13.20 0.66
CA TRP A 94 -24.61 -12.69 0.81
C TRP A 94 -23.70 -13.31 -0.23
N ARG A 95 -22.90 -12.46 -0.90
CA ARG A 95 -21.81 -12.93 -1.76
C ARG A 95 -20.53 -13.03 -0.95
N ILE A 96 -19.91 -14.21 -0.97
CA ILE A 96 -18.59 -14.47 -0.39
C ILE A 96 -17.58 -14.57 -1.53
N THR A 97 -16.45 -13.90 -1.37
CA THR A 97 -15.31 -13.99 -2.28
C THR A 97 -14.04 -14.23 -1.48
N LYS A 98 -13.20 -15.13 -1.97
CA LYS A 98 -11.91 -15.50 -1.40
C LYS A 98 -10.85 -15.40 -2.49
N GLY A 99 -9.64 -15.01 -2.12
CA GLY A 99 -8.52 -15.01 -3.05
C GLY A 99 -7.24 -14.50 -2.43
N CYS A 100 -6.37 -14.03 -3.31
CA CYS A 100 -5.03 -13.60 -3.00
C CYS A 100 -4.90 -12.09 -3.01
N LEU A 101 -3.96 -11.60 -2.21
CA LEU A 101 -3.70 -10.18 -2.03
C LEU A 101 -2.20 -9.94 -1.96
N LYS A 102 -1.73 -8.94 -2.69
CA LYS A 102 -0.35 -8.45 -2.64
C LYS A 102 -0.38 -6.99 -2.27
N ARG A 103 0.45 -6.62 -1.28
CA ARG A 103 0.52 -5.26 -0.70
C ARG A 103 -0.88 -4.78 -0.26
N PRO A 104 -1.48 -5.41 0.77
CA PRO A 104 -2.81 -5.02 1.25
C PRO A 104 -2.89 -3.51 1.50
N SER A 105 -4.01 -2.90 1.13
CA SER A 105 -4.31 -1.49 1.46
C SER A 105 -4.66 -1.30 2.94
N ARG A 106 -4.98 -2.39 3.65
CA ARG A 106 -5.24 -2.42 5.09
C ARG A 106 -3.94 -2.51 5.88
N THR A 107 -3.91 -1.83 7.01
CA THR A 107 -2.73 -1.70 7.89
C THR A 107 -2.48 -2.91 8.77
N ARG A 108 -3.54 -3.68 9.02
CA ARG A 108 -3.59 -4.78 9.97
C ARG A 108 -4.34 -5.95 9.36
N SER A 109 -3.85 -7.15 9.66
CA SER A 109 -4.57 -8.40 9.45
C SER A 109 -5.74 -8.53 10.43
N GLY A 110 -6.71 -9.35 10.05
CA GLY A 110 -7.96 -9.57 10.77
C GLY A 110 -9.19 -9.19 9.94
N CYS A 111 -10.36 -9.55 10.45
CA CYS A 111 -11.64 -9.19 9.88
C CYS A 111 -12.16 -7.87 10.45
N ASP A 112 -12.71 -7.04 9.58
CA ASP A 112 -13.41 -5.83 9.97
C ASP A 112 -14.48 -5.48 8.95
N PHE A 113 -15.38 -4.59 9.32
CA PHE A 113 -16.29 -3.99 8.36
C PHE A 113 -15.52 -3.22 7.28
N ASP A 114 -16.13 -3.08 6.10
CA ASP A 114 -15.60 -2.29 4.99
C ASP A 114 -16.67 -1.30 4.55
N ASN A 115 -16.58 -0.06 5.03
CA ASN A 115 -17.52 1.05 4.82
C ASN A 115 -18.93 0.84 5.38
N SER A 116 -19.52 -0.35 5.30
CA SER A 116 -20.88 -0.65 5.79
C SER A 116 -20.89 -1.78 6.83
N SER A 117 -21.90 -1.81 7.70
CA SER A 117 -22.10 -2.86 8.71
C SER A 117 -22.34 -4.25 8.09
N ASN A 118 -22.72 -4.28 6.81
CA ASN A 118 -23.09 -5.49 6.08
C ASN A 118 -21.96 -5.98 5.18
N HIS A 119 -20.88 -5.21 5.04
CA HIS A 119 -19.73 -5.60 4.25
C HIS A 119 -18.56 -5.88 5.19
N ILE A 120 -18.09 -7.14 5.19
CA ILE A 120 -16.93 -7.57 5.97
C ILE A 120 -15.79 -7.90 5.02
N GLN A 121 -14.58 -7.48 5.36
CA GLN A 121 -13.36 -7.87 4.67
C GLN A 121 -12.33 -8.32 5.70
N CYS A 122 -11.71 -9.47 5.44
CA CYS A 122 -10.60 -9.99 6.23
C CYS A 122 -9.35 -10.08 5.38
N VAL A 123 -8.21 -9.80 6.01
CA VAL A 123 -6.88 -10.01 5.43
C VAL A 123 -6.05 -10.82 6.41
N CYS A 124 -5.35 -11.84 5.94
CA CYS A 124 -4.49 -12.68 6.77
C CYS A 124 -3.23 -13.09 6.00
N ALA A 125 -2.22 -13.57 6.71
CA ALA A 125 -1.00 -14.14 6.15
C ALA A 125 -0.83 -15.56 6.66
N GLY A 126 -0.29 -16.44 5.82
CA GLY A 126 -0.14 -17.87 6.10
C GLY A 126 -1.04 -18.75 5.23
N ASP A 127 -0.76 -20.05 5.22
CA ASP A 127 -1.44 -21.00 4.35
C ASP A 127 -2.91 -21.16 4.72
N PHE A 128 -3.77 -21.01 3.70
CA PHE A 128 -5.21 -21.18 3.74
C PHE A 128 -5.91 -20.42 4.88
N CYS A 129 -5.31 -19.32 5.35
CA CYS A 129 -5.80 -18.55 6.49
C CYS A 129 -7.17 -17.88 6.25
N ASN A 130 -7.64 -17.81 4.99
CA ASN A 130 -8.93 -17.27 4.59
C ASN A 130 -10.05 -18.34 4.54
N GLU A 131 -9.96 -19.36 5.37
CA GLU A 131 -10.98 -20.42 5.50
C GLU A 131 -12.33 -19.87 5.97
N ALA A 132 -12.32 -18.99 6.97
CA ALA A 132 -13.54 -18.45 7.57
C ALA A 132 -13.38 -16.99 8.00
N ILE A 133 -14.53 -16.34 8.26
CA ILE A 133 -14.60 -14.98 8.76
C ILE A 133 -14.57 -15.03 10.29
N TYR A 134 -13.47 -14.56 10.88
CA TYR A 134 -13.32 -14.40 12.32
C TYR A 134 -13.28 -12.93 12.70
N MET A 135 -14.45 -12.37 13.05
CA MET A 135 -14.56 -11.00 13.52
C MET A 135 -13.97 -10.87 14.93
N TYR A 136 -12.98 -10.00 15.07
CA TYR A 136 -12.50 -9.59 16.39
C TYR A 136 -13.32 -8.39 16.86
N THR A 137 -13.73 -8.43 18.12
CA THR A 137 -14.40 -7.29 18.76
C THR A 137 -13.40 -6.15 18.97
N GLN A 138 -13.36 -5.22 18.02
CA GLN A 138 -12.66 -3.96 18.22
C GLN A 138 -13.61 -2.93 18.80
N ILE A 139 -13.36 -2.52 20.04
CA ILE A 139 -14.08 -1.42 20.66
C ILE A 139 -13.65 -0.13 19.95
N ARG A 140 -14.58 0.47 19.23
CA ARG A 140 -14.41 1.76 18.56
C ARG A 140 -15.45 2.73 19.07
N ARG A 141 -15.11 4.01 19.02
CA ARG A 141 -16.04 5.08 19.40
C ARG A 141 -17.18 5.11 18.40
N ASN A 142 -18.40 5.18 18.92
CA ASN A 142 -19.57 5.43 18.09
C ASN A 142 -19.73 6.93 17.89
N VAL A 143 -20.00 7.32 16.65
CA VAL A 143 -20.30 8.70 16.26
C VAL A 143 -21.66 8.73 15.58
N THR A 144 -22.36 9.83 15.78
CA THR A 144 -23.61 10.12 15.08
C THR A 144 -23.26 10.95 13.86
N CYS A 145 -23.73 10.56 12.68
CA CYS A 145 -23.47 11.27 11.43
C CYS A 145 -24.77 11.65 10.75
N LYS A 146 -24.72 12.69 9.91
CA LYS A 146 -25.78 12.97 8.95
C LYS A 146 -25.79 11.90 7.86
N MET A 147 -26.98 11.47 7.43
CA MET A 147 -27.16 10.41 6.44
C MET A 147 -28.10 10.88 5.33
N CYS A 148 -27.57 11.62 4.38
CA CYS A 148 -28.36 12.12 3.25
C CYS A 148 -28.02 11.44 1.93
N PRO A 149 -29.04 11.02 1.17
CA PRO A 149 -28.83 10.52 -0.17
C PRO A 149 -28.40 11.66 -1.10
N GLU A 150 -27.78 11.31 -2.23
CA GLU A 150 -27.38 12.27 -3.27
C GLU A 150 -28.55 13.12 -3.79
N ARG A 151 -29.77 12.56 -3.82
CA ARG A 151 -30.97 13.28 -4.30
C ARG A 151 -31.50 14.32 -3.33
N ASP A 152 -31.16 14.21 -2.04
CA ASP A 152 -31.65 15.11 -0.99
C ASP A 152 -30.53 15.38 0.04
N PRO A 153 -29.56 16.24 -0.29
CA PRO A 153 -28.40 16.52 0.56
C PRO A 153 -28.72 17.31 1.85
N GLU A 154 -29.93 17.87 1.96
CA GLU A 154 -30.38 18.68 3.10
C GLU A 154 -31.30 17.92 4.07
N CYS A 155 -31.42 16.60 3.91
CA CYS A 155 -32.21 15.74 4.78
C CYS A 155 -31.86 15.88 6.29
N SER A 156 -32.77 15.45 7.16
CA SER A 156 -32.57 15.42 8.62
C SER A 156 -32.20 14.04 9.17
N ASP A 157 -31.96 13.07 8.29
CA ASP A 157 -31.67 11.70 8.67
C ASP A 157 -30.29 11.58 9.30
N THR A 158 -30.19 10.70 10.30
CA THR A 158 -28.94 10.42 11.00
C THR A 158 -28.68 8.92 11.07
N CYS A 159 -27.41 8.57 11.20
CA CYS A 159 -26.97 7.20 11.39
C CYS A 159 -25.93 7.13 12.52
N GLN A 160 -25.71 5.94 13.07
CA GLN A 160 -24.62 5.68 14.02
C GLN A 160 -23.55 4.81 13.35
N GLY A 161 -22.31 5.27 13.39
CA GLY A 161 -21.16 4.57 12.83
C GLY A 161 -19.90 4.77 13.65
N GLN A 162 -18.75 4.39 13.08
CA GLN A 162 -17.43 4.58 13.71
C GLN A 162 -16.72 5.84 13.20
N TRP A 163 -17.12 6.31 12.03
CA TRP A 163 -16.68 7.56 11.40
C TRP A 163 -17.78 8.05 10.46
N CYS A 164 -17.75 9.33 10.10
CA CYS A 164 -18.68 9.92 9.14
C CYS A 164 -17.98 10.19 7.82
N HIS A 165 -18.74 10.17 6.73
CA HIS A 165 -18.25 10.59 5.42
C HIS A 165 -19.16 11.58 4.73
N GLU A 166 -18.57 12.33 3.82
CA GLU A 166 -19.23 13.29 2.95
C GLU A 166 -18.60 13.25 1.57
N ASP A 167 -19.47 13.23 0.57
CA ASP A 167 -19.14 13.46 -0.82
C ASP A 167 -19.52 14.89 -1.17
N ALA A 168 -18.53 15.74 -1.44
CA ALA A 168 -18.79 17.14 -1.74
C ALA A 168 -19.25 17.39 -3.20
N VAL A 169 -19.21 16.39 -4.07
CA VAL A 169 -19.75 16.50 -5.44
C VAL A 169 -21.24 16.17 -5.45
N THR A 170 -21.61 15.05 -4.83
CA THR A 170 -23.00 14.57 -4.80
C THR A 170 -23.79 15.13 -3.62
N GLY A 171 -23.11 15.65 -2.60
CA GLY A 171 -23.73 16.05 -1.34
C GLY A 171 -24.12 14.87 -0.46
N ALA A 172 -23.87 13.63 -0.90
CA ALA A 172 -24.21 12.44 -0.13
C ALA A 172 -23.39 12.36 1.15
N THR A 173 -24.05 12.02 2.26
CA THR A 173 -23.44 11.89 3.58
C THR A 173 -23.85 10.59 4.23
N GLY A 174 -23.00 10.04 5.10
CA GLY A 174 -23.32 8.80 5.79
C GLY A 174 -22.33 8.39 6.86
N CYS A 175 -22.56 7.18 7.37
CA CYS A 175 -21.76 6.53 8.39
C CYS A 175 -20.87 5.46 7.78
N GLY A 176 -19.63 5.43 8.22
CA GLY A 176 -18.69 4.38 7.94
C GLY A 176 -18.57 3.40 9.12
N TYR A 177 -18.45 2.12 8.78
CA TYR A 177 -18.06 1.06 9.70
C TYR A 177 -16.68 0.54 9.30
N GLY A 178 -15.93 0.05 10.28
CA GLY A 178 -14.58 -0.42 10.04
C GLY A 178 -13.53 0.68 10.20
N PRO A 179 -12.27 0.41 9.85
CA PRO A 179 -11.24 1.43 9.87
C PRO A 179 -11.65 2.54 8.88
N PRO A 180 -11.41 3.81 9.22
CA PRO A 180 -11.67 4.90 8.28
C PRO A 180 -10.92 4.63 6.98
N SER A 181 -11.59 4.94 5.86
CA SER A 181 -11.08 4.66 4.53
C SER A 181 -11.24 5.89 3.63
N LEU A 182 -10.27 6.08 2.75
CA LEU A 182 -10.34 7.05 1.66
C LEU A 182 -10.08 6.32 0.35
N PRO A 183 -10.72 6.70 -0.77
CA PRO A 183 -10.48 6.02 -2.05
C PRO A 183 -9.01 6.12 -2.46
N PHE A 184 -8.38 5.00 -2.86
CA PHE A 184 -6.97 4.94 -3.30
C PHE A 184 -5.91 5.12 -2.19
N PHE A 185 -6.33 5.17 -0.92
CA PHE A 185 -5.42 5.30 0.23
C PHE A 185 -5.32 4.03 1.06
N TYR A 186 -4.36 4.11 1.97
CA TYR A 186 -4.29 3.32 3.18
C TYR A 186 -5.62 3.34 3.95
N LYS A 187 -6.13 2.15 4.29
CA LYS A 187 -7.34 1.94 5.12
C LYS A 187 -6.89 1.58 6.53
N GLY A 188 -7.08 2.47 7.50
CA GLY A 188 -6.66 2.18 8.87
C GLY A 188 -7.04 3.20 9.93
N PRO A 189 -6.98 2.80 11.21
CA PRO A 189 -7.31 3.67 12.34
C PRO A 189 -6.40 4.90 12.44
N GLU A 190 -5.18 4.81 11.91
CA GLU A 190 -4.20 5.90 11.90
C GLU A 190 -4.54 7.06 10.96
N LEU A 191 -5.52 6.94 10.08
CA LEU A 191 -6.02 8.08 9.28
C LEU A 191 -6.57 9.18 10.19
N LEU A 192 -7.41 8.82 11.17
CA LEU A 192 -8.06 9.78 12.07
C LEU A 192 -7.43 9.83 13.47
N TYR A 193 -6.22 9.27 13.62
CA TYR A 193 -5.55 9.20 14.92
C TYR A 193 -5.03 10.56 15.39
N HIS A 194 -4.50 11.38 14.47
CA HIS A 194 -3.98 12.72 14.79
C HIS A 194 -4.88 13.87 14.32
N ARG A 195 -5.96 13.57 13.61
CA ARG A 195 -6.85 14.56 13.00
C ARG A 195 -8.27 14.04 13.00
N ASN A 196 -9.22 14.95 13.17
CA ASN A 196 -10.63 14.58 13.22
C ASN A 196 -11.35 14.68 11.89
N LYS A 197 -10.70 15.25 10.86
CA LYS A 197 -11.22 15.34 9.51
C LYS A 197 -10.10 15.25 8.49
N LEU A 198 -10.30 14.43 7.45
CA LEU A 198 -9.41 14.29 6.31
C LEU A 198 -10.21 14.40 5.03
N CYS A 199 -9.62 15.03 4.01
CA CYS A 199 -10.25 15.22 2.72
C CYS A 199 -9.28 14.87 1.60
N VAL A 200 -9.84 14.34 0.52
CA VAL A 200 -9.10 14.00 -0.69
C VAL A 200 -9.86 14.55 -1.87
N THR A 201 -9.14 14.94 -2.92
CA THR A 201 -9.72 15.39 -4.18
C THR A 201 -9.15 14.56 -5.30
N LEU A 202 -10.01 13.89 -6.05
CA LEU A 202 -9.70 12.98 -7.14
C LEU A 202 -10.18 13.61 -8.44
N SER A 203 -9.31 13.67 -9.44
CA SER A 203 -9.71 14.10 -10.79
C SER A 203 -9.45 12.97 -11.78
N ARG A 204 -10.47 12.62 -12.57
CA ARG A 204 -10.46 11.48 -13.51
C ARG A 204 -11.25 11.82 -14.77
N GLY A 205 -10.95 11.12 -15.86
CA GLY A 205 -11.68 11.31 -17.12
C GLY A 205 -11.45 12.68 -17.78
N ASN A 206 -12.14 12.91 -18.89
CA ASN A 206 -12.13 14.18 -19.59
C ASN A 206 -13.19 15.11 -18.98
N ASN A 207 -12.79 16.30 -18.52
CA ASN A 207 -13.68 17.33 -17.97
C ASN A 207 -14.55 16.92 -16.76
N ALA A 208 -14.24 15.84 -16.04
CA ALA A 208 -14.99 15.52 -14.83
C ALA A 208 -14.68 16.51 -13.71
N LYS A 209 -15.73 16.99 -13.05
CA LYS A 209 -15.61 17.80 -11.84
C LYS A 209 -14.79 17.02 -10.80
N PRO A 210 -13.72 17.60 -10.23
CA PRO A 210 -12.92 16.93 -9.21
C PRO A 210 -13.78 16.43 -8.07
N TRP A 211 -13.71 15.13 -7.79
CA TRP A 211 -14.44 14.46 -6.75
C TRP A 211 -13.76 14.67 -5.41
N LYS A 212 -14.42 15.40 -4.50
CA LYS A 212 -13.92 15.63 -3.15
C LYS A 212 -14.66 14.75 -2.16
N TYR A 213 -13.92 13.89 -1.50
CA TYR A 213 -14.43 12.97 -0.47
C TYR A 213 -13.73 13.27 0.85
N CYS A 214 -14.51 13.38 1.93
CA CYS A 214 -13.95 13.59 3.26
C CYS A 214 -14.50 12.60 4.28
N ILE A 215 -13.69 12.34 5.29
CA ILE A 215 -14.01 11.50 6.44
C ILE A 215 -13.73 12.24 7.74
N CYS A 216 -14.46 11.92 8.80
CA CYS A 216 -14.27 12.52 10.12
C CYS A 216 -14.79 11.64 11.27
N ASN A 217 -14.39 11.92 12.51
CA ASN A 217 -14.69 11.07 13.69
C ASN A 217 -15.32 11.84 14.87
N THR A 218 -15.97 12.97 14.62
CA THR A 218 -16.74 13.71 15.64
C THR A 218 -18.23 13.70 15.28
N HIS A 219 -19.10 13.90 16.26
CA HIS A 219 -20.55 13.91 16.01
C HIS A 219 -20.93 15.00 14.99
N LEU A 220 -21.75 14.62 14.00
CA LEU A 220 -22.29 15.47 12.95
C LEU A 220 -21.24 16.26 12.14
N CYS A 221 -20.00 15.77 12.10
CA CYS A 221 -18.88 16.43 11.43
C CYS A 221 -18.99 16.49 9.89
N ASN A 222 -19.94 15.74 9.34
CA ASN A 222 -20.31 15.70 7.94
C ASN A 222 -21.54 16.55 7.61
N ASP A 223 -22.08 17.32 8.56
CA ASP A 223 -23.16 18.26 8.30
C ASP A 223 -22.63 19.51 7.56
N PRO A 224 -23.11 19.80 6.34
CA PRO A 224 -22.70 21.01 5.63
C PRO A 224 -23.16 22.30 6.33
N THR A 225 -24.27 22.28 7.08
CA THR A 225 -24.85 23.49 7.70
C THR A 225 -24.04 23.96 8.90
N GLN A 226 -23.47 23.04 9.69
CA GLN A 226 -22.52 23.38 10.75
C GLN A 226 -21.31 24.17 10.23
N ARG A 227 -20.91 24.00 8.96
CA ARG A 227 -19.79 24.78 8.40
C ARG A 227 -20.10 26.26 8.26
N ILE A 228 -21.37 26.61 8.07
CA ILE A 228 -21.83 27.98 7.81
C ILE A 228 -21.90 28.78 9.12
N HIS A 229 -22.29 28.15 10.23
CA HIS A 229 -22.38 28.82 11.52
C HIS A 229 -21.01 29.26 12.08
N TYR A 230 -19.90 28.61 11.72
CA TYR A 230 -18.56 29.06 12.10
C TYR A 230 -17.95 30.11 11.17
N ALA A 231 -18.52 30.32 9.98
CA ALA A 231 -17.98 31.23 8.96
C ALA A 231 -18.62 32.62 8.98
N HIS A 232 -19.83 32.76 9.55
CA HIS A 232 -20.58 34.02 9.55
C HIS A 232 -20.51 34.82 10.85
N ASP A 233 -19.87 34.30 11.91
CA ASP A 233 -19.72 35.05 13.16
C ASP A 233 -18.43 35.88 13.18
N HIS A 234 -18.62 37.08 12.61
CA HIS A 234 -17.98 38.35 12.95
C HIS A 234 -16.75 38.82 12.15
N GLY A 235 -16.95 39.97 11.51
CA GLY A 235 -15.90 40.96 11.35
C GLY A 235 -15.13 41.12 12.66
N GLY A 236 -13.84 40.84 12.60
CA GLY A 236 -12.83 41.33 13.54
C GLY A 236 -13.05 40.96 15.00
N ASN A 237 -12.92 39.68 15.36
CA ASN A 237 -12.06 39.23 16.46
C ASN A 237 -12.29 37.75 16.75
N VAL A 238 -11.30 36.93 16.40
CA VAL A 238 -11.30 35.47 16.60
C VAL A 238 -11.15 35.16 18.10
N ARG A 239 -12.28 35.03 18.80
CA ARG A 239 -12.35 34.29 20.07
C ARG A 239 -13.01 32.95 19.79
N ALA A 240 -12.22 31.89 19.87
CA ALA A 240 -12.70 30.53 19.79
C ALA A 240 -13.76 30.30 20.86
N ALA A 241 -14.96 29.87 20.46
CA ALA A 241 -15.96 29.37 21.39
C ALA A 241 -15.39 28.11 22.05
N VAL A 242 -15.26 28.20 23.37
CA VAL A 242 -14.87 27.13 24.27
C VAL A 242 -16.15 26.35 24.57
N ASP A 243 -16.27 25.13 24.05
CA ASP A 243 -17.12 24.14 24.70
C ASP A 243 -16.38 23.59 25.92
N SER A 244 -17.12 23.42 27.00
CA SER A 244 -16.68 23.18 28.39
C SER A 244 -15.93 21.86 28.65
N ASP A 245 -15.37 21.21 27.61
CA ASP A 245 -14.61 19.96 27.73
C ASP A 245 -13.29 19.95 26.92
N GLY A 246 -12.74 21.14 26.63
CA GLY A 246 -11.30 21.31 26.36
C GLY A 246 -10.73 20.73 25.06
N SER A 247 -11.55 20.18 24.17
CA SER A 247 -11.09 19.58 22.91
C SER A 247 -11.35 20.51 21.71
N VAL A 248 -10.43 21.45 21.46
CA VAL A 248 -10.45 22.36 20.30
C VAL A 248 -10.14 21.57 19.02
N THR A 249 -11.15 21.00 18.38
CA THR A 249 -10.99 20.26 17.12
C THR A 249 -11.24 21.19 15.95
N ARG A 250 -10.20 21.95 15.63
CA ARG A 250 -10.16 22.86 14.49
C ARG A 250 -10.35 22.05 13.20
N SER A 251 -11.60 21.97 12.71
CA SER A 251 -11.92 21.47 11.37
C SER A 251 -11.35 22.43 10.32
N ARG A 252 -10.04 22.31 10.05
CA ARG A 252 -9.38 22.98 8.92
C ARG A 252 -9.76 22.28 7.63
N SER A 253 -10.97 22.55 7.14
CA SER A 253 -11.31 22.29 5.74
C SER A 253 -10.50 23.26 4.87
N VAL A 254 -9.47 22.74 4.20
CA VAL A 254 -8.95 23.17 2.89
C VAL A 254 -9.16 24.66 2.57
N SER A 255 -8.34 25.52 3.16
CA SER A 255 -8.04 26.88 2.69
C SER A 255 -6.70 27.29 3.29
N HIS A 256 -5.64 27.23 2.49
CA HIS A 256 -4.34 27.88 2.73
C HIS A 256 -3.74 27.79 4.15
N ASN A 257 -3.22 26.62 4.51
CA ASN A 257 -2.12 26.58 5.49
C ASN A 257 -0.82 26.88 4.72
N ARG A 258 -0.42 28.14 4.66
CA ARG A 258 0.67 28.69 3.81
C ARG A 258 2.09 28.12 4.05
N ILE A 259 2.30 27.16 4.96
CA ILE A 259 3.65 26.72 5.37
C ILE A 259 3.76 25.19 5.58
N ALA A 260 2.75 24.39 5.22
CA ALA A 260 2.97 22.95 5.06
C ALA A 260 3.44 22.74 3.62
N ASP A 261 4.72 22.38 3.46
CA ASP A 261 5.44 22.06 2.23
C ASP A 261 4.57 21.99 0.97
N ARG A 262 4.81 22.91 0.02
CA ARG A 262 4.27 22.83 -1.34
C ARG A 262 4.84 21.57 -2.00
N LEU A 263 4.21 20.44 -1.73
CA LEU A 263 4.52 19.20 -2.40
C LEU A 263 4.42 19.44 -3.91
N PRO A 264 5.38 18.91 -4.69
CA PRO A 264 5.39 19.14 -6.11
C PRO A 264 4.12 18.56 -6.71
N LEU A 265 3.40 19.39 -7.47
CA LEU A 265 2.29 18.91 -8.29
C LEU A 265 2.87 18.17 -9.48
N HIS A 266 2.35 16.97 -9.73
CA HIS A 266 2.72 16.15 -10.86
C HIS A 266 1.62 16.20 -11.92
N LYS A 267 2.04 16.26 -13.19
CA LYS A 267 1.15 16.08 -14.34
C LYS A 267 0.87 14.58 -14.47
N CYS A 268 -0.39 14.17 -14.42
CA CYS A 268 -0.82 12.77 -14.51
C CYS A 268 -1.65 12.54 -15.76
N VAL A 269 -1.79 11.29 -16.18
CA VAL A 269 -2.78 10.88 -17.18
C VAL A 269 -4.15 10.80 -16.49
N SER A 270 -5.21 11.23 -17.18
CA SER A 270 -6.58 11.25 -16.66
C SER A 270 -7.51 10.55 -17.64
N CYS A 271 -8.07 9.41 -17.27
CA CYS A 271 -9.01 8.70 -18.12
C CYS A 271 -9.98 7.82 -17.33
N ASP A 272 -11.10 7.51 -17.95
CA ASP A 272 -12.05 6.51 -17.47
C ASP A 272 -12.54 5.77 -18.71
N THR A 273 -12.14 4.50 -18.85
CA THR A 273 -12.42 3.72 -20.04
C THR A 273 -12.84 2.31 -19.66
N THR A 274 -13.81 1.79 -20.38
CA THR A 274 -14.24 0.39 -20.29
C THR A 274 -14.01 -0.26 -21.64
N SER A 275 -13.20 -1.31 -21.70
CA SER A 275 -12.95 -2.06 -22.94
C SER A 275 -13.41 -3.50 -22.80
N GLN A 276 -13.93 -4.04 -23.90
CA GLN A 276 -14.16 -5.46 -24.09
C GLN A 276 -13.01 -5.98 -24.98
N ALA A 277 -12.32 -7.03 -24.55
CA ALA A 277 -11.11 -7.63 -25.16
C ALA A 277 -9.74 -7.05 -24.73
N ASP A 278 -8.72 -7.92 -24.79
CA ASP A 278 -7.34 -7.71 -24.31
C ASP A 278 -6.52 -6.67 -25.11
N THR A 279 -7.08 -6.09 -26.18
CA THR A 279 -6.45 -4.97 -26.88
C THR A 279 -6.74 -3.67 -26.12
N MET A 280 -5.94 -3.42 -25.08
CA MET A 280 -5.92 -2.13 -24.39
C MET A 280 -5.62 -1.02 -25.40
N THR A 281 -6.59 -0.14 -25.62
CA THR A 281 -6.45 0.94 -26.59
C THR A 281 -5.80 2.16 -25.94
N SER A 282 -4.97 2.82 -26.72
CA SER A 282 -4.23 4.08 -26.45
C SER A 282 -5.10 5.30 -26.09
N ALA A 283 -6.39 5.11 -25.81
CA ALA A 283 -7.39 6.17 -25.60
C ALA A 283 -7.07 7.06 -24.39
N CYS A 284 -6.39 6.55 -23.38
CA CYS A 284 -6.12 7.29 -22.14
C CYS A 284 -5.07 8.41 -22.26
N LYS A 285 -4.26 8.46 -23.33
CA LYS A 285 -3.03 9.30 -23.35
C LYS A 285 -3.26 10.81 -23.54
N GLN A 286 -4.45 11.25 -23.92
CA GLN A 286 -4.68 12.66 -24.33
C GLN A 286 -5.03 13.61 -23.19
N ASN A 287 -5.65 13.09 -22.13
CA ASN A 287 -6.18 13.91 -21.05
C ASN A 287 -5.22 13.90 -19.86
N HIS A 288 -5.07 15.07 -19.24
CA HIS A 288 -4.15 15.27 -18.14
C HIS A 288 -4.80 15.99 -16.98
N CYS A 289 -4.30 15.73 -15.78
CA CYS A 289 -4.65 16.50 -14.60
C CYS A 289 -3.42 16.71 -13.71
N HIS A 290 -3.54 17.61 -12.74
CA HIS A 290 -2.43 17.94 -11.83
C HIS A 290 -2.81 17.59 -10.39
N GLY A 291 -1.94 16.83 -9.71
CA GLY A 291 -2.11 16.55 -8.29
C GLY A 291 -0.83 16.13 -7.59
N HIS A 292 -0.88 15.97 -6.27
CA HIS A 292 0.28 15.53 -5.48
C HIS A 292 0.72 14.10 -5.84
N PHE A 293 -0.21 13.26 -6.28
CA PHE A 293 0.07 11.89 -6.75
C PHE A 293 -0.79 11.54 -7.95
N CYS A 294 -0.34 10.57 -8.73
CA CYS A 294 -1.12 9.99 -9.82
C CYS A 294 -1.70 8.64 -9.39
N THR A 295 -2.90 8.32 -9.87
CA THR A 295 -3.59 7.06 -9.57
C THR A 295 -3.84 6.26 -10.84
N LEU A 296 -3.73 4.95 -10.74
CA LEU A 296 -4.13 3.97 -11.76
C LEU A 296 -4.99 2.91 -11.07
N ALA A 297 -6.17 2.64 -11.60
CA ALA A 297 -7.04 1.57 -11.16
C ALA A 297 -7.39 0.72 -12.38
N THR A 298 -7.24 -0.60 -12.25
CA THR A 298 -7.72 -1.53 -13.27
C THR A 298 -8.55 -2.60 -12.59
N LYS A 299 -9.74 -2.85 -13.13
CA LYS A 299 -10.62 -3.90 -12.69
C LYS A 299 -10.99 -4.79 -13.86
N ARG A 300 -10.60 -6.05 -13.79
CA ARG A 300 -10.91 -7.07 -14.80
C ARG A 300 -11.92 -8.04 -14.22
N PHE A 301 -13.00 -8.24 -14.95
CA PHE A 301 -13.96 -9.29 -14.69
C PHE A 301 -13.93 -10.28 -15.84
N VAL A 302 -13.77 -11.56 -15.53
CA VAL A 302 -13.89 -12.65 -16.49
C VAL A 302 -15.30 -13.23 -16.34
N LYS A 303 -16.18 -12.95 -17.31
CA LYS A 303 -17.48 -13.62 -17.36
C LYS A 303 -17.29 -14.97 -18.04
N ALA A 304 -17.56 -16.06 -17.32
CA ALA A 304 -17.75 -17.36 -17.94
C ALA A 304 -18.95 -17.26 -18.89
N GLY A 305 -18.72 -17.45 -20.19
CA GLY A 305 -19.80 -17.47 -21.18
C GLY A 305 -20.80 -18.57 -20.84
N ASN A 306 -22.10 -18.31 -21.06
CA ASN A 306 -23.14 -19.32 -20.95
C ASN A 306 -22.74 -20.56 -21.78
N THR A 307 -22.85 -21.72 -21.17
CA THR A 307 -22.42 -23.06 -21.61
C THR A 307 -23.00 -23.57 -22.95
N ALA A 308 -23.67 -22.72 -23.74
CA ALA A 308 -24.27 -23.06 -25.03
C ALA A 308 -23.45 -22.63 -26.26
N MET A 309 -22.42 -21.79 -26.11
CA MET A 309 -21.55 -21.42 -27.24
C MET A 309 -20.06 -21.49 -26.88
N ARG A 310 -19.36 -22.36 -27.61
CA ARG A 310 -17.94 -22.74 -27.47
C ARG A 310 -16.92 -21.66 -27.87
N TYR A 311 -17.24 -20.37 -27.77
CA TYR A 311 -16.36 -19.29 -28.22
C TYR A 311 -16.25 -18.15 -27.18
N GLY A 312 -15.15 -18.15 -26.43
CA GLY A 312 -14.54 -16.97 -25.81
C GLY A 312 -14.94 -16.66 -24.37
N LEU A 313 -13.95 -16.64 -23.47
CA LEU A 313 -14.04 -15.92 -22.20
C LEU A 313 -14.06 -14.42 -22.51
N GLN A 314 -15.18 -13.74 -22.28
CA GLN A 314 -15.25 -12.28 -22.45
C GLN A 314 -14.75 -11.62 -21.17
N SER A 315 -13.56 -11.02 -21.22
CA SER A 315 -13.06 -10.17 -20.14
C SER A 315 -13.47 -8.72 -20.38
N ILE A 316 -14.04 -8.10 -19.36
CA ILE A 316 -14.35 -6.67 -19.32
C ILE A 316 -13.29 -6.03 -18.44
N ILE A 317 -12.57 -5.05 -19.00
CA ILE A 317 -11.53 -4.31 -18.29
C ILE A 317 -12.02 -2.88 -18.12
N HIS A 318 -12.11 -2.44 -16.86
CA HIS A 318 -12.34 -1.06 -16.49
C HIS A 318 -11.01 -0.45 -16.05
N GLU A 319 -10.56 0.58 -16.76
CA GLU A 319 -9.33 1.31 -16.44
C GLU A 319 -9.67 2.75 -16.06
N GLN A 320 -9.17 3.18 -14.91
CA GLN A 320 -9.35 4.52 -14.37
C GLN A 320 -7.99 5.12 -14.01
N GLN A 321 -7.65 6.22 -14.66
CA GLN A 321 -6.44 6.99 -14.40
C GLN A 321 -6.80 8.40 -13.93
N GLY A 322 -6.00 8.96 -13.04
CA GLY A 322 -6.25 10.31 -12.54
C GLY A 322 -5.16 10.83 -11.64
N CYS A 323 -5.47 11.92 -10.95
CA CYS A 323 -4.61 12.55 -9.96
C CYS A 323 -5.37 12.76 -8.66
N ILE A 324 -4.60 12.81 -7.57
CA ILE A 324 -5.13 12.89 -6.23
C ILE A 324 -4.41 13.97 -5.43
N ASN A 325 -5.20 14.81 -4.77
CA ASN A 325 -4.76 15.86 -3.87
C ASN A 325 -5.21 15.54 -2.46
N VAL A 326 -4.29 15.62 -1.52
CA VAL A 326 -4.45 15.01 -0.19
C VAL A 326 -4.01 15.98 0.87
N THR A 327 -4.70 15.98 2.01
CA THR A 327 -4.37 16.84 3.15
C THR A 327 -3.20 16.31 3.99
N ASP A 328 -2.83 15.04 3.83
CA ASP A 328 -1.71 14.38 4.51
C ASP A 328 -1.03 13.40 3.56
N THR A 329 0.19 13.70 3.15
CA THR A 329 0.95 12.91 2.18
C THR A 329 1.64 11.70 2.78
N HIS A 330 1.89 11.70 4.10
CA HIS A 330 2.62 10.62 4.76
C HIS A 330 1.79 9.33 4.86
N LYS A 331 0.49 9.40 4.55
CA LYS A 331 -0.43 8.26 4.56
C LYS A 331 -0.70 7.67 3.18
N ILE A 332 -0.06 8.18 2.11
CA ILE A 332 -0.15 7.57 0.79
C ILE A 332 0.81 6.39 0.70
N GLN A 333 0.26 5.21 0.45
CA GLN A 333 1.05 4.04 0.06
C GLN A 333 1.34 4.10 -1.44
N LEU A 334 2.61 4.32 -1.80
CA LEU A 334 3.04 4.27 -3.19
C LEU A 334 3.20 2.83 -3.68
N GLY A 335 2.91 2.61 -4.95
CA GLY A 335 2.94 1.31 -5.63
C GLY A 335 1.52 0.77 -5.80
N CYS A 336 1.41 -0.50 -6.21
CA CYS A 336 0.12 -1.13 -6.47
C CYS A 336 -0.26 -2.15 -5.40
N SER A 337 -1.48 -2.05 -4.88
CA SER A 337 -2.22 -3.13 -4.23
C SER A 337 -2.84 -3.99 -5.32
N HIS A 338 -2.66 -5.30 -5.25
CA HIS A 338 -3.19 -6.25 -6.22
C HIS A 338 -4.01 -7.30 -5.50
N LYS A 339 -5.31 -7.37 -5.80
CA LYS A 339 -6.26 -8.32 -5.24
C LYS A 339 -6.80 -9.15 -6.39
N TRP A 340 -6.69 -10.47 -6.30
CA TRP A 340 -7.16 -11.34 -7.38
C TRP A 340 -7.78 -12.62 -6.86
N MET A 341 -8.70 -13.12 -7.67
CA MET A 341 -9.36 -14.40 -7.54
C MET A 341 -9.13 -15.16 -8.83
N ASN A 342 -8.68 -16.41 -8.71
CA ASN A 342 -8.25 -17.22 -9.83
C ASN A 342 -9.37 -17.30 -10.88
N ASN A 343 -9.09 -16.80 -12.08
CA ASN A 343 -9.96 -16.83 -13.27
C ASN A 343 -11.32 -16.11 -13.19
N GLU A 344 -11.56 -15.22 -12.22
CA GLU A 344 -12.84 -14.50 -12.11
C GLU A 344 -12.70 -12.98 -12.03
N GLU A 345 -11.90 -12.49 -11.08
CA GLU A 345 -11.82 -11.06 -10.76
C GLU A 345 -10.39 -10.68 -10.40
N GLU A 346 -9.92 -9.59 -11.01
CA GLU A 346 -8.62 -9.01 -10.74
C GLU A 346 -8.80 -7.50 -10.53
N GLU A 347 -8.40 -7.03 -9.37
CA GLU A 347 -8.46 -5.63 -8.97
C GLU A 347 -7.06 -5.13 -8.65
N LEU A 348 -6.68 -4.03 -9.27
CA LEU A 348 -5.38 -3.44 -9.07
C LEU A 348 -5.51 -1.93 -8.89
N PHE A 349 -4.89 -1.42 -7.83
CA PHE A 349 -4.97 -0.02 -7.42
C PHE A 349 -3.57 0.49 -7.13
N CYS A 350 -3.10 1.48 -7.90
CA CYS A 350 -1.81 2.10 -7.73
C CYS A 350 -1.91 3.58 -7.38
N ALA A 351 -0.97 4.02 -6.56
CA ALA A 351 -0.60 5.43 -6.42
C ALA A 351 0.90 5.59 -6.70
N CYS A 352 1.27 6.61 -7.47
CA CYS A 352 2.66 6.90 -7.81
C CYS A 352 2.94 8.40 -7.73
N SER A 353 4.22 8.76 -7.62
CA SER A 353 4.69 10.14 -7.67
C SER A 353 5.63 10.32 -8.86
N GLY A 354 5.66 11.53 -9.44
CA GLY A 354 6.35 11.83 -10.68
C GLY A 354 5.42 12.12 -11.85
N ALA A 355 5.95 12.79 -12.87
CA ALA A 355 5.18 13.16 -14.05
C ALA A 355 4.82 11.91 -14.87
N LEU A 356 3.53 11.79 -15.20
CA LEU A 356 2.93 10.74 -16.03
C LEU A 356 3.22 9.32 -15.53
N CYS A 357 3.52 9.15 -14.23
CA CYS A 357 3.85 7.82 -13.68
C CYS A 357 2.70 6.82 -13.77
N ASN A 358 1.46 7.29 -13.96
CA ASN A 358 0.28 6.46 -14.15
C ASN A 358 -0.06 6.21 -15.63
N SER A 359 0.89 6.40 -16.55
CA SER A 359 0.69 6.13 -17.98
C SER A 359 0.43 4.66 -18.29
N ASP A 360 0.99 3.78 -17.47
CA ASP A 360 0.94 2.34 -17.60
C ASP A 360 1.20 1.66 -16.25
N LEU A 361 0.84 0.38 -16.15
CA LEU A 361 0.98 -0.41 -14.92
C LEU A 361 2.45 -0.59 -14.48
N GLY A 362 3.38 -0.70 -15.44
CA GLY A 362 4.80 -0.85 -15.15
C GLY A 362 5.37 0.40 -14.47
N SER A 363 5.03 1.58 -14.97
CA SER A 363 5.40 2.87 -14.38
C SER A 363 4.69 3.11 -13.04
N ALA A 364 3.40 2.79 -12.93
CA ALA A 364 2.62 3.04 -11.72
C ALA A 364 3.04 2.14 -10.55
N SER A 365 3.45 0.90 -10.84
CA SER A 365 3.94 -0.07 -9.85
C SER A 365 5.35 0.24 -9.36
N ARG A 366 6.13 0.97 -10.16
CA ARG A 366 7.42 1.56 -9.77
C ARG A 366 7.15 2.82 -8.95
N SER A 367 6.64 2.63 -7.75
CA SER A 367 6.78 3.63 -6.72
C SER A 367 8.24 4.03 -6.64
N THR A 368 8.52 5.32 -6.52
CA THR A 368 9.84 5.91 -6.29
C THR A 368 10.43 5.50 -4.92
N ALA A 369 10.51 4.20 -4.67
CA ALA A 369 11.14 3.52 -3.54
C ALA A 369 12.17 2.48 -4.03
N SER A 370 12.66 2.67 -5.25
CA SER A 370 14.00 2.26 -5.59
C SER A 370 14.85 3.53 -5.78
N ARG A 371 15.20 4.18 -4.67
CA ARG A 371 16.64 4.31 -4.43
C ARG A 371 17.10 2.86 -4.28
N LEU A 372 17.32 2.06 -5.33
CA LEU A 372 18.51 2.18 -6.18
C LEU A 372 19.61 3.01 -5.50
N LEU A 373 19.90 2.72 -4.23
CA LEU A 373 21.22 2.18 -3.99
C LEU A 373 21.10 0.73 -4.46
N PRO A 374 21.35 0.42 -5.75
CA PRO A 374 21.30 -0.93 -6.22
C PRO A 374 22.44 -1.62 -5.49
N ASN A 375 22.16 -2.23 -4.35
CA ASN A 375 23.07 -3.18 -3.73
C ASN A 375 24.52 -2.73 -3.88
N VAL A 376 24.83 -1.46 -3.55
CA VAL A 376 26.18 -0.94 -3.78
C VAL A 376 27.10 -1.80 -2.94
N PHE A 377 26.65 -2.23 -1.76
CA PHE A 377 27.28 -3.30 -1.01
C PHE A 377 27.41 -4.62 -1.79
N GLN A 378 26.37 -5.20 -2.40
CA GLN A 378 26.49 -6.49 -3.09
C GLN A 378 27.32 -6.43 -4.40
N THR A 379 27.31 -5.30 -5.12
CA THR A 379 28.16 -5.04 -6.29
C THR A 379 29.59 -4.70 -5.88
N VAL A 380 29.80 -3.85 -4.88
CA VAL A 380 31.13 -3.55 -4.30
C VAL A 380 31.73 -4.81 -3.67
N PHE A 381 30.94 -5.64 -2.98
CA PHE A 381 31.41 -6.91 -2.42
C PHE A 381 31.74 -7.92 -3.52
N SER A 382 30.95 -8.00 -4.58
CA SER A 382 31.28 -8.80 -5.78
C SER A 382 32.55 -8.31 -6.48
N ILE A 383 32.74 -6.99 -6.62
CA ILE A 383 33.93 -6.40 -7.26
C ILE A 383 35.18 -6.57 -6.37
N LEU A 384 35.06 -6.38 -5.05
CA LEU A 384 36.14 -6.61 -4.09
C LEU A 384 36.54 -8.08 -4.04
N SER A 385 35.57 -9.00 -3.97
CA SER A 385 35.86 -10.44 -4.02
C SER A 385 36.50 -10.85 -5.35
N PHE A 386 36.07 -10.27 -6.47
CA PHE A 386 36.72 -10.52 -7.77
C PHE A 386 38.15 -9.97 -7.84
N ARG A 387 38.42 -8.77 -7.31
CA ARG A 387 39.79 -8.22 -7.23
C ARG A 387 40.69 -9.01 -6.30
N VAL A 388 40.18 -9.47 -5.16
CA VAL A 388 40.92 -10.34 -4.25
C VAL A 388 41.27 -11.64 -4.96
N LEU A 389 40.30 -12.27 -5.65
CA LEU A 389 40.54 -13.49 -6.44
C LEU A 389 41.58 -13.28 -7.55
N LEU A 390 41.55 -12.16 -8.27
CA LEU A 390 42.54 -11.83 -9.31
C LEU A 390 43.95 -11.67 -8.75
N ASN A 391 44.12 -10.98 -7.62
CA ASN A 391 45.42 -10.81 -6.96
C ASN A 391 45.98 -12.11 -6.36
N PHE A 392 45.17 -13.17 -6.23
CA PHE A 392 45.64 -14.50 -5.83
C PHE A 392 45.89 -15.42 -7.03
N ALA A 393 45.39 -15.07 -8.22
CA ALA A 393 45.52 -15.88 -9.44
C ALA A 393 46.72 -15.48 -10.31
N PHE A 394 47.19 -14.24 -10.18
CA PHE A 394 48.42 -13.70 -10.76
C PHE A 394 49.41 -13.40 -9.65
#